data_AF-A0A3M1IT67-F1
#
_entry.id   AF-A0A3M1IT67-F1
#
_cell.length_a   1.000
_cell.length_b   1.000
_cell.length_c   1.000
_cell.angle_alpha   90.00
_cell.angle_beta   90.00
_cell.angle_gamma   90.00
#
_symmetry.space_group_name_H-M   'P 1'
#
loop_
_entity.id
_entity.type
_entity.pdbx_description
1 polymer ?
#
loop_
_entity_poly.entity_id
_entity_poly.type
_entity_poly.pdbx_seq_one_letter_code
_entity_poly.pdbx_strand_id
1 'polypeptide(L)'
;LDKERGRTALAAYIRERLFGDKAALRKTPGNSPVGDAEALARVLGALGASRMSSNLNQLAKAVNTGSLPVMSETEADLVEACQEIRAIRADLLRALGKAPGAAP
;
A
#
# COMPACT_ATOMS: atom_id res chain seq x y z
N LEU A 1 -17.78 21.06 37.68
CA LEU A 1 -17.01 20.26 36.69
C LEU A 1 -17.85 19.17 36.03
N ASP A 2 -18.10 17.99 36.61
CA ASP A 2 -18.84 16.91 35.90
C ASP A 2 -20.31 17.25 35.58
N LYS A 3 -20.97 18.03 36.43
CA LYS A 3 -22.34 18.51 36.18
C LYS A 3 -22.42 19.57 35.10
N GLU A 4 -21.38 20.39 34.92
CA GLU A 4 -21.37 21.51 33.98
C GLU A 4 -20.89 21.11 32.58
N ARG A 5 -20.07 20.07 32.47
CA ARG A 5 -19.58 19.56 31.18
C ARG A 5 -20.63 18.80 30.36
N GLY A 6 -21.71 18.35 31.01
CA GLY A 6 -22.73 17.51 30.39
C GLY A 6 -22.15 16.26 29.72
N ARG A 7 -22.39 16.11 28.42
CA ARG A 7 -21.92 14.97 27.60
C ARG A 7 -20.49 15.11 27.09
N THR A 8 -19.85 16.27 27.27
CA THR A 8 -18.50 16.52 26.76
C THR A 8 -17.47 15.77 27.59
N ALA A 9 -16.47 15.19 26.94
CA ALA A 9 -15.35 14.55 27.62
C ALA A 9 -14.63 15.57 28.52
N LEU A 10 -14.28 15.17 29.74
CA LEU A 10 -13.71 16.07 30.76
C LEU A 10 -12.50 16.86 30.24
N ALA A 11 -11.60 16.21 29.51
CA ALA A 11 -10.41 16.86 28.94
C ALA A 11 -10.74 17.92 27.87
N ALA A 12 -11.81 17.72 27.09
CA ALA A 12 -12.26 18.70 26.10
C ALA A 12 -12.88 19.92 26.80
N TYR A 13 -13.73 19.68 27.80
CA TYR A 13 -14.36 20.73 28.59
C TYR A 13 -13.34 21.60 29.35
N ILE A 14 -12.33 20.97 29.98
CA ILE A 14 -11.24 21.70 30.66
C ILE A 14 -10.48 22.58 29.68
N ARG A 15 -10.18 22.08 28.47
CA ARG A 15 -9.44 22.84 27.46
C ARG A 15 -10.24 24.02 26.93
N GLU A 16 -11.51 23.82 26.64
CA GLU A 16 -12.43 24.88 26.22
C GLU A 16 -12.49 25.99 27.27
N ARG A 17 -12.60 25.63 28.56
CA ARG A 17 -12.66 26.63 29.63
C ARG A 17 -11.35 27.39 29.84
N LEU A 18 -10.20 26.74 29.62
CA LEU A 18 -8.88 27.34 29.80
C LEU A 18 -8.43 28.18 28.59
N PHE A 19 -8.78 27.77 27.38
CA PHE A 19 -8.23 28.36 26.16
C PHE A 19 -9.29 28.99 25.24
N GLY A 20 -10.60 28.81 25.51
CA GLY A 20 -11.71 29.43 24.76
C GLY A 20 -11.60 29.20 23.26
N ASP A 21 -11.81 30.25 22.47
CA ASP A 21 -11.68 30.24 21.01
C ASP A 21 -10.23 29.99 20.52
N LYS A 22 -9.24 30.10 21.41
CA LYS A 22 -7.84 29.73 21.16
C LYS A 22 -7.54 28.27 21.50
N ALA A 23 -8.52 27.52 22.00
CA ALA A 23 -8.45 26.06 22.08
C ALA A 23 -8.50 25.52 20.65
N ALA A 24 -7.38 25.60 19.92
CA ALA A 24 -7.28 25.06 18.57
C ALA A 24 -7.88 23.65 18.59
N LEU A 25 -8.93 23.45 17.79
CA LEU A 25 -9.49 22.13 17.52
C LEU A 25 -8.28 21.25 17.24
N ARG A 26 -8.09 20.18 18.02
CA ARG A 26 -7.00 19.24 17.81
C ARG A 26 -7.07 18.94 16.32
N LYS A 27 -6.02 19.28 15.56
CA LYS A 27 -5.92 18.86 14.17
C LYS A 27 -6.15 17.36 14.25
N THR A 28 -7.34 16.90 13.85
CA THR A 28 -7.57 15.48 13.65
C THR A 28 -6.42 15.14 12.72
N PRO A 29 -5.48 14.27 13.11
CA PRO A 29 -4.52 13.77 12.15
C PRO A 29 -5.41 13.35 11.00
N GLY A 30 -5.22 13.96 9.84
CA GLY A 30 -5.93 13.55 8.66
C GLY A 30 -5.56 12.09 8.51
N ASN A 31 -6.41 11.20 9.00
CA ASN A 31 -6.76 10.04 8.22
C ASN A 31 -7.41 10.64 6.98
N SER A 32 -6.58 11.18 6.10
CA SER A 32 -6.75 10.94 4.69
C SER A 32 -6.37 9.47 4.60
N PRO A 33 -7.30 8.51 4.70
CA PRO A 33 -7.05 7.29 3.98
C PRO A 33 -6.79 7.81 2.58
N VAL A 34 -5.60 7.54 2.04
CA VAL A 34 -5.47 7.38 0.60
C VAL A 34 -6.76 6.69 0.18
N GLY A 35 -7.60 7.34 -0.63
CA GLY A 35 -9.05 7.06 -0.72
C GLY A 35 -9.42 5.60 -0.99
N ASP A 36 -8.42 4.75 -1.24
CA ASP A 36 -8.56 3.34 -1.51
C ASP A 36 -7.42 2.48 -0.92
N ALA A 37 -6.97 2.73 0.33
CA ALA A 37 -6.00 1.86 1.00
C ALA A 37 -6.43 0.38 0.99
N GLU A 38 -7.73 0.12 1.06
CA GLU A 38 -8.31 -1.22 0.95
C GLU A 38 -8.23 -1.80 -0.48
N ALA A 39 -8.54 -1.01 -1.52
CA ALA A 39 -8.37 -1.47 -2.90
C ALA A 39 -6.89 -1.72 -3.24
N LEU A 40 -5.99 -0.84 -2.81
CA LEU A 40 -4.54 -1.04 -2.94
C LEU A 40 -4.08 -2.31 -2.21
N ALA A 41 -4.56 -2.56 -0.99
CA ALA A 41 -4.25 -3.78 -0.25
C ALA A 41 -4.79 -5.03 -0.96
N ARG A 42 -5.99 -4.98 -1.54
CA ARG A 42 -6.56 -6.08 -2.35
C ARG A 42 -5.72 -6.36 -3.59
N VAL A 43 -5.32 -5.32 -4.33
CA VAL A 43 -4.48 -5.47 -5.52
C VAL A 43 -3.11 -6.05 -5.16
N LEU A 44 -2.47 -5.58 -4.08
CA LEU A 44 -1.22 -6.15 -3.59
C LEU A 44 -1.38 -7.59 -3.10
N GLY A 45 -2.48 -7.91 -2.40
CA GLY A 45 -2.80 -9.27 -1.98
C GLY A 45 -2.96 -10.21 -3.17
N ALA A 46 -3.69 -9.79 -4.20
CA ALA A 46 -3.86 -10.54 -5.44
C ALA A 46 -2.53 -10.71 -6.19
N LEU A 47 -1.70 -9.66 -6.25
CA LEU A 47 -0.37 -9.71 -6.86
C LEU A 47 0.57 -10.66 -6.09
N GLY A 48 0.55 -10.64 -4.76
CA GLY A 48 1.35 -11.55 -3.93
C GLY A 48 0.86 -13.00 -3.98
N ALA A 49 -0.46 -13.21 -4.07
CA ALA A 49 -1.08 -14.53 -4.25
C ALA A 49 -0.92 -15.08 -5.68
N SER A 50 -0.56 -14.22 -6.63
CA SER A 50 -0.28 -14.65 -7.98
C SER A 50 0.90 -15.63 -8.00
N ARG A 51 0.82 -16.66 -8.84
CA ARG A 51 1.90 -17.65 -8.99
C ARG A 51 3.03 -17.14 -9.90
N MET A 52 3.24 -15.83 -10.00
CA MET A 52 4.14 -15.21 -10.97
C MET A 52 5.57 -15.75 -10.87
N SER A 53 6.13 -15.89 -9.66
CA SER A 53 7.46 -16.48 -9.47
C SER A 53 7.54 -17.93 -9.94
N SER A 54 6.48 -18.73 -9.70
CA SER A 54 6.41 -20.12 -10.15
C SER A 54 6.31 -20.21 -11.67
N ASN A 55 5.49 -19.36 -12.28
CA ASN A 55 5.31 -19.29 -13.73
C ASN A 55 6.61 -18.84 -14.42
N LEU A 56 7.30 -17.83 -13.88
CA LEU A 56 8.62 -17.39 -14.37
C LEU A 56 9.66 -18.51 -14.28
N ASN A 57 9.65 -19.27 -13.19
CA ASN A 57 10.56 -20.40 -13.03
C ASN A 57 10.25 -21.54 -14.01
N GLN A 58 8.97 -21.78 -14.33
CA GLN A 58 8.56 -22.75 -15.35
C GLN A 58 8.97 -22.31 -16.74
N LEU A 59 8.80 -21.03 -17.07
CA LEU A 59 9.27 -20.46 -18.34
C LEU A 59 10.79 -20.59 -18.47
N ALA A 60 11.56 -20.13 -17.48
CA ALA A 60 13.02 -20.24 -17.47
C ALA A 60 13.50 -21.69 -17.61
N LYS A 61 12.81 -22.64 -16.95
CA LYS A 61 13.09 -24.07 -17.10
C LYS A 61 12.80 -24.55 -18.52
N ALA A 62 11.68 -24.17 -19.11
CA ALA A 62 11.31 -24.56 -20.48
C ALA A 62 12.26 -23.98 -21.53
N VAL A 63 12.78 -22.74 -21.31
CA VAL A 63 13.86 -22.15 -22.13
C VAL A 63 15.13 -23.00 -22.00
N ASN A 64 15.60 -23.24 -20.78
CA ASN A 64 16.85 -23.97 -20.53
C ASN A 64 16.83 -25.41 -21.04
N THR A 65 15.65 -26.06 -21.05
CA THR A 65 15.50 -27.42 -21.59
C THR A 65 15.23 -27.45 -23.09
N GLY A 66 15.19 -26.29 -23.76
CA GLY A 66 14.86 -26.18 -25.19
C GLY A 66 13.43 -26.57 -25.53
N SER A 67 12.55 -26.66 -24.52
CA SER A 67 11.15 -27.08 -24.68
C SER A 67 10.23 -25.91 -25.02
N LEU A 68 10.70 -24.68 -24.81
CA LEU A 68 10.06 -23.46 -25.28
C LEU A 68 10.92 -22.87 -26.40
N PRO A 69 10.45 -22.84 -27.66
CA PRO A 69 11.14 -22.11 -28.72
C PRO A 69 10.98 -20.61 -28.43
N VAL A 70 11.99 -20.02 -27.78
CA VAL A 70 12.01 -18.58 -27.47
C VAL A 70 12.72 -17.87 -28.61
N MET A 71 11.97 -17.09 -29.37
CA MET A 71 12.56 -16.11 -30.28
C MET A 71 13.06 -14.92 -29.43
N SER A 72 14.12 -14.24 -29.85
CA SER A 72 14.69 -13.11 -29.10
C SER A 72 13.68 -12.01 -28.78
N GLU A 73 12.65 -11.85 -29.62
CA GLU A 73 11.49 -10.97 -29.38
C GLU A 73 10.67 -11.39 -28.16
N THR A 74 10.36 -12.68 -28.03
CA THR A 74 9.62 -13.23 -26.86
C THR A 74 10.41 -13.10 -25.56
N GLU A 75 11.75 -13.21 -25.61
CA GLU A 75 12.59 -12.95 -24.45
C GLU A 75 12.53 -11.48 -24.03
N ALA A 76 12.59 -10.55 -24.99
CA ALA A 76 12.47 -9.12 -24.73
C ALA A 76 11.09 -8.77 -24.13
N ASP A 77 10.00 -9.29 -24.69
CA ASP A 77 8.63 -9.07 -24.19
C ASP A 77 8.47 -9.56 -22.74
N LEU A 78 9.08 -10.70 -22.40
CA LEU A 78 9.04 -11.24 -21.04
C LEU A 78 9.82 -10.38 -20.05
N VAL A 79 10.99 -9.89 -20.45
CA VAL A 79 11.81 -8.99 -19.63
C VAL A 79 11.07 -7.67 -19.40
N GLU A 80 10.46 -7.11 -20.43
CA GLU A 80 9.66 -5.88 -20.36
C GLU A 80 8.47 -6.06 -19.41
N ALA A 81 7.67 -7.11 -19.59
CA ALA A 81 6.54 -7.42 -18.69
C ALA A 81 6.99 -7.54 -17.22
N CYS A 82 8.15 -8.17 -16.96
CA CYS A 82 8.71 -8.26 -15.61
C CYS A 82 9.07 -6.88 -15.03
N GLN A 83 9.56 -5.96 -15.86
CA GLN A 83 9.88 -4.60 -15.44
C GLN A 83 8.61 -3.79 -15.12
N GLU A 84 7.59 -3.89 -15.97
CA GLU A 84 6.29 -3.24 -15.76
C GLU A 84 5.64 -3.70 -14.45
N ILE A 85 5.64 -5.01 -14.18
CA ILE A 85 5.14 -5.58 -12.93
C ILE A 85 5.89 -5.02 -11.71
N ARG A 86 7.23 -4.89 -11.81
CA ARG A 86 8.04 -4.32 -10.71
C ARG A 86 7.71 -2.85 -10.48
N ALA A 87 7.48 -2.09 -11.55
CA ALA A 87 7.06 -0.69 -11.48
C ALA A 87 5.70 -0.56 -10.79
N ILE A 88 4.70 -1.35 -11.22
CA ILE A 88 3.37 -1.40 -10.60
C ILE A 88 3.49 -1.72 -9.10
N ARG A 89 4.29 -2.73 -8.73
CA ARG A 89 4.50 -3.08 -7.32
C ARG A 89 5.11 -1.91 -6.53
N ALA A 90 6.09 -1.22 -7.09
CA ALA A 90 6.75 -0.08 -6.43
C ALA A 90 5.80 1.11 -6.23
N ASP A 91 4.97 1.42 -7.24
CA ASP A 91 3.99 2.49 -7.17
C ASP A 91 2.89 2.18 -6.15
N LEU A 92 2.43 0.92 -6.09
CA LEU A 92 1.47 0.47 -5.06
C LEU A 92 2.06 0.59 -3.64
N LEU A 93 3.32 0.19 -3.43
CA LEU A 93 3.98 0.32 -2.13
C LEU A 93 4.15 1.79 -1.73
N ARG A 94 4.54 2.66 -2.67
CA ARG A 94 4.67 4.11 -2.45
C ARG A 94 3.32 4.73 -2.09
N ALA A 95 2.27 4.40 -2.82
CA ALA A 95 0.91 4.88 -2.55
C ALA A 95 0.39 4.46 -1.17
N LEU A 96 0.83 3.32 -0.64
CA LEU A 96 0.51 2.87 0.73
C LEU A 96 1.44 3.43 1.83
N GLY A 97 2.44 4.24 1.48
CA GLY A 97 3.42 4.75 2.44
C GLY A 97 4.36 3.68 3.01
N LYS A 98 4.50 2.52 2.34
CA LYS A 98 5.46 1.48 2.73
C LYS A 98 6.72 1.59 1.87
N ALA A 99 7.89 1.69 2.50
CA ALA A 99 9.16 1.67 1.77
C ALA A 99 9.41 0.25 1.19
N PRO A 100 9.85 0.13 -0.07
CA PRO A 100 10.25 -1.15 -0.63
C PRO A 100 11.57 -1.59 0.02
N GLY A 101 11.50 -2.44 1.06
CA GLY A 101 12.71 -2.97 1.70
C GLY A 101 12.59 -3.44 3.16
N ALA A 102 11.45 -3.25 3.83
CA ALA A 102 11.28 -3.81 5.18
C ALA A 102 10.84 -5.28 5.09
N ALA A 103 11.81 -6.20 5.15
CA ALA A 103 11.57 -7.60 5.48
C ALA A 103 11.07 -7.73 6.95
N PRO A 104 10.32 -8.80 7.29
CA PRO A 104 9.69 -8.99 8.60
C PRO A 104 10.68 -9.06 9.77
#